data_AF-A0A0C9SNI4-F1
#
_entry.id   AF-A0A0C9SNI4-F1
#
_cell.length_a   1.000
_cell.length_b   1.000
_cell.length_c   1.000
_cell.angle_alpha   90.00
_cell.angle_beta   90.00
_cell.angle_gamma   90.00
#
_symmetry.space_group_name_H-M   'P 1'
#
loop_
_entity.id
_entity.type
_entity.pdbx_description
1 polymer ?
#
loop_
_entity_poly.entity_id
_entity_poly.type
_entity_poly.pdbx_seq_one_letter_code
_entity_poly.pdbx_strand_id
1 'polypeptide(L)'
;MSLMAHGTIPCGSPKSRLMECNAHTSTLGGSMTSPLGSLLTDGVCTFNAATINHFMLCAYVILKSGDIVAIEKLLNLKGHNALYPCRSCNICGLHNVTGRGKFYYAALGTPNLEHQEHPSMDPRDLPLHTHEEFLTAIADLKSTATKGRNKQIAKLSGIRGQPAMDRVSSINYANSIPWEWMHLFLENVIPTLVNLWTGNFKGKDTGAENYEFTPHIWEKIGEETVDAVKDIPAAFVQVLGNIALDRSSFIAESWGFWFVYLAPILLRNKFQGPKYYDHMVSLVRLMKLMVKFQLQADEIDETEEGLIQWVEFYYYQYDEARLPACTLPIHGLLHVAANIRFCGPVWTSWTFAME
;
A
#
# COMPACT_ATOMS: atom_id res chain seq x y z
N MET A 1 -41.82 -22.16 35.07
CA MET A 1 -42.89 -21.17 35.37
C MET A 1 -43.06 -20.33 34.12
N SER A 2 -44.03 -20.72 33.30
CA SER A 2 -44.37 -20.13 32.00
C SER A 2 -45.43 -19.07 32.22
N LEU A 3 -45.39 -17.97 31.47
CA LEU A 3 -46.59 -17.23 31.06
C LEU A 3 -46.28 -16.34 29.86
N MET A 4 -46.68 -16.86 28.69
CA MET A 4 -47.07 -16.07 27.53
C MET A 4 -48.35 -15.30 27.84
N ALA A 5 -48.55 -14.14 27.22
CA ALA A 5 -49.89 -13.65 26.91
C ALA A 5 -49.86 -12.85 25.59
N HIS A 6 -50.55 -13.40 24.61
CA HIS A 6 -50.90 -12.79 23.33
C HIS A 6 -51.96 -11.69 23.47
N GLY A 7 -51.95 -10.73 22.56
CA GLY A 7 -53.08 -9.83 22.28
C GLY A 7 -52.94 -9.18 20.91
N THR A 8 -53.84 -9.52 19.99
CA THR A 8 -53.87 -9.17 18.55
C THR A 8 -54.83 -8.01 18.23
N ILE A 9 -54.32 -7.01 17.46
CA ILE A 9 -54.87 -6.11 16.40
C ILE A 9 -56.20 -5.31 16.65
N PRO A 10 -56.33 -4.05 16.14
CA PRO A 10 -56.73 -3.83 14.74
C PRO A 10 -55.96 -2.71 13.99
N CYS A 11 -55.87 -2.92 12.68
CA CYS A 11 -55.40 -2.02 11.65
C CYS A 11 -56.36 -0.83 11.48
N GLY A 12 -55.84 0.41 11.49
CA GLY A 12 -56.61 1.64 11.25
C GLY A 12 -55.69 2.79 10.89
N SER A 13 -55.72 3.21 9.62
CA SER A 13 -54.99 4.35 9.09
C SER A 13 -55.64 5.68 9.51
N PRO A 14 -54.84 6.74 9.70
CA PRO A 14 -55.25 8.06 9.27
C PRO A 14 -54.24 8.65 8.28
N LYS A 15 -54.76 9.02 7.11
CA LYS A 15 -54.11 9.81 6.08
C LYS A 15 -53.54 11.11 6.67
N SER A 16 -52.22 11.28 6.68
CA SER A 16 -51.58 12.60 6.78
C SER A 16 -50.97 12.98 5.44
N ARG A 17 -51.54 14.03 4.83
CA ARG A 17 -51.08 14.74 3.62
C ARG A 17 -49.55 14.78 3.50
N LEU A 18 -49.02 14.09 2.50
CA LEU A 18 -47.75 14.42 1.89
C LEU A 18 -47.92 15.77 1.17
N MET A 19 -47.21 16.79 1.63
CA MET A 19 -46.92 17.96 0.82
C MET A 19 -46.02 17.50 -0.32
N GLU A 20 -46.58 17.40 -1.52
CA GLU A 20 -45.82 17.34 -2.77
C GLU A 20 -45.00 18.62 -2.88
N CYS A 21 -43.70 18.53 -2.61
CA CYS A 21 -42.74 19.53 -3.05
C CYS A 21 -42.44 19.22 -4.51
N ASN A 22 -43.13 19.91 -5.42
CA ASN A 22 -42.93 19.86 -6.86
C ASN A 22 -41.46 20.20 -7.20
N ALA A 23 -40.63 19.17 -7.40
CA ALA A 23 -39.40 19.30 -8.14
C ALA A 23 -39.77 19.31 -9.63
N HIS A 24 -39.80 20.50 -10.22
CA HIS A 24 -39.89 20.66 -11.67
C HIS A 24 -38.76 19.88 -12.34
N THR A 25 -39.12 18.77 -12.99
CA THR A 25 -38.27 18.05 -13.92
C THR A 25 -38.06 18.91 -15.16
N SER A 26 -36.95 19.65 -15.22
CA SER A 26 -36.41 20.13 -16.48
C SER A 26 -35.49 19.05 -17.05
N THR A 27 -36.00 18.34 -18.05
CA THR A 27 -35.23 17.44 -18.92
C THR A 27 -34.21 18.25 -19.73
N LEU A 28 -32.94 18.19 -19.33
CA LEU A 28 -31.79 18.47 -20.20
C LEU A 28 -30.66 17.52 -19.82
N GLY A 29 -30.22 16.70 -20.78
CA GLY A 29 -29.13 15.74 -20.61
C GLY A 29 -27.84 16.44 -20.19
N GLY A 30 -27.35 16.10 -19.00
CA GLY A 30 -26.11 16.61 -18.43
C GLY A 30 -25.58 15.60 -17.40
N SER A 31 -24.29 15.29 -17.52
CA SER A 31 -23.49 14.44 -16.63
C SER A 31 -23.93 14.51 -15.15
N MET A 32 -24.43 13.40 -14.59
CA MET A 32 -24.67 13.22 -13.15
C MET A 32 -23.34 13.06 -12.39
N THR A 33 -22.53 14.11 -12.36
CA THR A 33 -21.34 14.22 -11.51
C THR A 33 -21.18 15.67 -11.01
N SER A 34 -22.20 16.17 -10.32
CA SER A 34 -22.01 17.32 -9.42
C SER A 34 -21.04 16.91 -8.30
N PRO A 35 -19.93 17.62 -8.07
CA PRO A 35 -18.83 17.11 -7.27
C PRO A 35 -19.16 17.20 -5.79
N LEU A 36 -19.36 16.06 -5.14
CA LEU A 36 -19.55 15.94 -3.69
C LEU A 36 -18.47 16.73 -2.91
N GLY A 37 -17.26 16.82 -3.46
CA GLY A 37 -16.10 17.46 -2.83
C GLY A 37 -16.26 18.97 -2.56
N SER A 38 -16.71 19.78 -3.51
CA SER A 38 -16.85 21.24 -3.29
C SER A 38 -18.11 21.57 -2.47
N LEU A 39 -19.15 20.76 -2.60
CA LEU A 39 -20.39 20.96 -1.86
C LEU A 39 -20.22 20.71 -0.36
N LEU A 40 -19.42 19.69 0.00
CA LEU A 40 -19.17 19.32 1.39
C LEU A 40 -18.15 20.22 2.08
N THR A 41 -17.23 20.87 1.36
CA THR A 41 -16.31 21.84 1.96
C THR A 41 -17.02 23.14 2.35
N ASP A 42 -17.98 23.57 1.55
CA ASP A 42 -18.75 24.80 1.75
C ASP A 42 -19.87 24.64 2.80
N GLY A 43 -20.17 23.38 3.15
CA GLY A 43 -21.17 23.01 4.15
C GLY A 43 -22.53 22.69 3.53
N VAL A 44 -23.11 21.56 3.95
CA VAL A 44 -24.46 21.15 3.57
C VAL A 44 -25.36 21.18 4.79
N CYS A 45 -26.45 21.94 4.72
CA CYS A 45 -27.49 21.92 5.75
C CYS A 45 -28.05 20.50 5.85
N THR A 46 -27.81 19.84 6.98
CA THR A 46 -28.07 18.42 7.20
C THR A 46 -28.95 18.26 8.44
N PHE A 47 -29.97 17.42 8.33
CA PHE A 47 -30.84 17.12 9.45
C PHE A 47 -30.22 16.03 10.33
N ASN A 48 -30.04 16.32 11.62
CA ASN A 48 -29.62 15.36 12.62
C ASN A 48 -30.86 14.71 13.26
N ALA A 49 -31.11 13.44 12.94
CA ALA A 49 -32.25 12.69 13.45
C ALA A 49 -32.20 12.44 14.96
N ALA A 50 -31.01 12.39 15.57
CA ALA A 50 -30.86 12.16 17.01
C ALA A 50 -31.21 13.41 17.83
N THR A 51 -30.97 14.61 17.29
CA THR A 51 -31.24 15.88 17.98
C THR A 51 -32.44 16.63 17.42
N ILE A 52 -33.07 16.13 16.35
CA ILE A 52 -34.22 16.73 15.64
C ILE A 52 -33.93 18.19 15.25
N ASN A 53 -32.70 18.47 14.81
CA ASN A 53 -32.25 19.81 14.44
C ASN A 53 -31.40 19.77 13.17
N HIS A 54 -31.38 20.90 12.45
CA HIS A 54 -30.46 21.08 11.33
C HIS A 54 -29.10 21.55 11.84
N PHE A 55 -28.04 21.06 11.22
CA PHE A 55 -26.68 21.53 11.43
C PHE A 55 -25.96 21.68 10.09
N MET A 56 -24.89 22.45 10.08
CA MET A 56 -24.04 22.54 8.89
C MET A 56 -23.05 21.38 8.90
N LEU A 57 -23.17 20.47 7.93
CA LEU A 57 -22.22 19.38 7.74
C LEU A 57 -21.12 19.84 6.78
N CYS A 58 -19.92 20.01 7.30
CA CYS A 58 -18.72 20.12 6.48
C CYS A 58 -17.96 18.78 6.51
N ALA A 59 -17.57 18.27 5.34
CA ALA A 59 -16.78 17.05 5.26
C ALA A 59 -15.60 17.23 4.30
N TYR A 60 -14.44 16.72 4.71
CA TYR A 60 -13.18 16.86 3.99
C TYR A 60 -12.61 15.47 3.73
N VAL A 61 -12.27 15.18 2.48
CA VAL A 61 -11.50 13.98 2.15
C VAL A 61 -10.03 14.31 2.38
N ILE A 62 -9.47 13.78 3.46
CA ILE A 62 -8.10 14.10 3.89
C ILE A 62 -7.07 13.07 3.42
N LEU A 63 -7.52 11.86 3.12
CA LEU A 63 -6.68 10.72 2.76
C LEU A 63 -7.37 9.86 1.69
N LYS A 64 -6.57 9.17 0.88
CA LYS A 64 -7.05 8.09 0.02
C LYS A 64 -6.04 6.95 -0.03
N SER A 65 -6.51 5.75 0.26
CA SER A 65 -5.73 4.51 0.21
C SER A 65 -6.20 3.58 -0.92
N GLY A 66 -5.35 2.61 -1.21
CA GLY A 66 -5.56 1.58 -2.23
C GLY A 66 -4.22 0.92 -2.59
N ASP A 67 -4.32 -0.18 -3.33
CA ASP A 67 -3.17 -0.86 -3.92
C ASP A 67 -2.36 0.05 -4.85
N ILE A 68 -1.17 -0.41 -5.25
CA ILE A 68 -0.25 0.37 -6.09
C ILE A 68 -0.95 0.80 -7.40
N VAL A 69 -1.70 -0.09 -8.04
CA VAL A 69 -2.33 0.15 -9.35
C VAL A 69 -3.48 1.15 -9.25
N ALA A 70 -4.31 1.07 -8.22
CA ALA A 70 -5.39 2.02 -7.96
C ALA A 70 -4.82 3.41 -7.69
N ILE A 71 -3.77 3.52 -6.88
CA ILE A 71 -3.15 4.82 -6.60
C ILE A 71 -2.46 5.41 -7.84
N GLU A 72 -1.79 4.59 -8.65
CA GLU A 72 -1.24 5.05 -9.93
C GLU A 72 -2.31 5.65 -10.85
N LYS A 73 -3.49 5.03 -10.90
CA LYS A 73 -4.62 5.56 -11.68
C LYS A 73 -5.21 6.81 -11.06
N LEU A 74 -5.37 6.82 -9.73
CA LEU A 74 -5.90 7.95 -8.96
C LEU A 74 -5.05 9.21 -9.16
N LEU A 75 -3.73 9.09 -9.03
CA LEU A 75 -2.76 10.17 -9.21
C LEU A 75 -2.38 10.40 -10.69
N ASN A 76 -2.89 9.55 -11.59
CA ASN A 76 -2.58 9.56 -13.02
C ASN A 76 -1.06 9.56 -13.28
N LEU A 77 -0.37 8.58 -12.71
CA LEU A 77 1.08 8.39 -12.83
C LEU A 77 1.44 7.61 -14.10
N LYS A 78 2.73 7.63 -14.45
CA LYS A 78 3.29 6.77 -15.50
C LYS A 78 3.26 5.30 -15.09
N GLY A 79 3.46 5.03 -13.81
CA GLY A 79 3.33 3.73 -13.16
C GLY A 79 4.66 3.12 -12.73
N HIS A 80 4.60 2.03 -11.97
CA HIS A 80 5.71 1.36 -11.27
C HIS A 80 6.86 0.86 -12.16
N ASN A 81 6.68 0.84 -13.48
CA ASN A 81 7.72 0.44 -14.45
C ASN A 81 8.33 1.64 -15.19
N ALA A 82 8.00 2.86 -14.79
CA ALA A 82 8.50 4.08 -15.43
C ALA A 82 9.90 4.48 -14.95
N LEU A 83 10.53 5.42 -15.65
CA LEU A 83 11.83 5.98 -15.26
C LEU A 83 11.80 6.56 -13.84
N TYR A 84 10.68 7.15 -13.43
CA TYR A 84 10.42 7.58 -12.05
C TYR A 84 9.23 6.76 -11.55
N PRO A 85 9.47 5.59 -10.93
CA PRO A 85 8.43 4.62 -10.62
C PRO A 85 7.75 4.87 -9.27
N CYS A 86 8.40 5.58 -8.35
CA CYS A 86 7.87 5.83 -7.01
C CYS A 86 6.86 6.97 -7.02
N ARG A 87 5.78 6.81 -6.25
CA ARG A 87 4.74 7.84 -6.08
C ARG A 87 5.08 8.88 -5.01
N SER A 88 6.06 8.58 -4.16
CA SER A 88 6.41 9.38 -2.98
C SER A 88 7.71 10.15 -3.15
N CYS A 89 8.59 9.74 -4.08
CA CYS A 89 9.84 10.44 -4.36
C CYS A 89 10.26 10.34 -5.83
N ASN A 90 11.12 11.25 -6.24
CA ASN A 90 11.72 11.35 -7.57
C ASN A 90 12.90 10.38 -7.77
N ILE A 91 12.90 9.21 -7.14
CA ILE A 91 13.95 8.21 -7.38
C ILE A 91 13.96 7.82 -8.86
N CYS A 92 15.13 7.94 -9.49
CA CYS A 92 15.31 7.53 -10.88
C CYS A 92 15.56 6.03 -10.90
N GLY A 93 14.67 5.28 -11.52
CA GLY A 93 14.77 3.84 -11.64
C GLY A 93 15.95 3.42 -12.51
N LEU A 94 16.54 2.29 -12.18
CA LEU A 94 17.58 1.64 -12.96
C LEU A 94 16.96 0.57 -13.86
N HIS A 95 17.46 0.41 -15.07
CA HIS A 95 17.06 -0.69 -15.95
C HIS A 95 18.25 -1.60 -16.20
N ASN A 96 17.98 -2.86 -16.51
CA ASN A 96 19.02 -3.80 -16.89
C ASN A 96 19.46 -3.53 -18.33
N VAL A 97 20.64 -2.93 -18.46
CA VAL A 97 21.31 -2.51 -19.69
C VAL A 97 21.75 -3.73 -20.49
N THR A 98 22.37 -4.72 -19.84
CA THR A 98 22.91 -5.92 -20.53
C THR A 98 21.82 -6.82 -21.09
N GLY A 99 20.72 -6.99 -20.37
CA GLY A 99 19.59 -7.87 -20.68
C GLY A 99 18.49 -7.25 -21.54
N ARG A 100 18.63 -5.99 -21.97
CA ARG A 100 17.62 -5.22 -22.75
C ARG A 100 16.24 -5.19 -22.07
N GLY A 101 16.21 -5.13 -20.74
CA GLY A 101 14.98 -5.05 -19.97
C GLY A 101 14.21 -3.76 -20.25
N LYS A 102 12.87 -3.84 -20.32
CA LYS A 102 12.00 -2.66 -20.50
C LYS A 102 11.59 -1.99 -19.18
N PHE A 103 11.86 -2.66 -18.06
CA PHE A 103 11.39 -2.25 -16.74
C PHE A 103 12.49 -1.52 -15.97
N TYR A 104 12.07 -0.51 -15.22
CA TYR A 104 12.89 0.25 -14.31
C TYR A 104 12.61 -0.18 -12.87
N TYR A 105 13.65 -0.26 -12.05
CA TYR A 105 13.62 -0.74 -10.68
C TYR A 105 14.15 0.35 -9.73
N ALA A 106 13.52 0.48 -8.57
CA ALA A 106 13.81 1.54 -7.59
C ALA A 106 14.93 1.13 -6.63
N ALA A 107 16.13 0.91 -7.17
CA ALA A 107 17.31 0.55 -6.38
C ALA A 107 17.95 1.80 -5.73
N LEU A 108 18.35 1.70 -4.46
CA LEU A 108 19.13 2.74 -3.79
C LEU A 108 20.59 2.77 -4.30
N GLY A 109 21.16 1.59 -4.51
CA GLY A 109 22.52 1.42 -5.00
C GLY A 109 22.59 1.18 -6.49
N THR A 110 23.68 1.63 -7.09
CA THR A 110 24.02 1.35 -8.48
C THR A 110 24.73 0.01 -8.59
N PRO A 111 24.46 -0.82 -9.62
CA PRO A 111 25.23 -2.03 -9.87
C PRO A 111 26.71 -1.72 -10.05
N ASN A 112 27.57 -2.68 -9.68
CA ASN A 112 29.02 -2.60 -9.87
C ASN A 112 29.40 -2.87 -11.35
N LEU A 113 29.06 -1.95 -12.24
CA LEU A 113 29.34 -2.04 -13.67
C LEU A 113 30.27 -0.91 -14.13
N GLU A 114 31.19 -1.25 -15.03
CA GLU A 114 32.06 -0.28 -15.70
C GLU A 114 31.17 0.66 -16.54
N HIS A 115 31.31 1.98 -16.32
CA HIS A 115 30.54 3.06 -16.98
C HIS A 115 29.10 3.31 -16.51
N GLN A 116 28.68 2.82 -15.34
CA GLN A 116 27.37 3.22 -14.81
C GLN A 116 27.46 4.54 -14.03
N GLU A 117 26.82 5.59 -14.55
CA GLU A 117 26.87 6.97 -14.04
C GLU A 117 25.75 7.33 -13.05
N HIS A 118 24.81 6.41 -12.79
CA HIS A 118 23.73 6.69 -11.84
C HIS A 118 24.30 6.80 -10.42
N PRO A 119 24.06 7.89 -9.68
CA PRO A 119 24.50 8.01 -8.30
C PRO A 119 23.67 7.10 -7.40
N SER A 120 24.32 6.49 -6.41
CA SER A 120 23.60 5.84 -5.31
C SER A 120 22.91 6.90 -4.44
N MET A 121 21.76 6.55 -3.88
CA MET A 121 20.92 7.44 -3.09
C MET A 121 21.03 7.10 -1.61
N ASP A 122 21.19 8.11 -0.77
CA ASP A 122 21.04 7.94 0.68
C ASP A 122 19.55 7.80 1.00
N PRO A 123 19.10 6.67 1.59
CA PRO A 123 17.71 6.50 1.98
C PRO A 123 17.21 7.51 3.02
N ARG A 124 18.11 8.22 3.73
CA ARG A 124 17.76 9.30 4.67
C ARG A 124 17.53 10.64 3.97
N ASP A 125 17.95 10.80 2.72
CA ASP A 125 17.84 12.03 1.94
C ASP A 125 17.25 11.74 0.54
N LEU A 126 16.07 11.12 0.53
CA LEU A 126 15.35 10.84 -0.71
C LEU A 126 14.70 12.12 -1.25
N PRO A 127 14.68 12.31 -2.59
CA PRO A 127 14.09 13.49 -3.22
C PRO A 127 12.56 13.36 -3.24
N LEU A 128 11.91 13.60 -2.10
CA LEU A 128 10.47 13.43 -1.93
C LEU A 128 9.68 14.32 -2.90
N HIS A 129 8.54 13.81 -3.36
CA HIS A 129 7.60 14.61 -4.12
C HIS A 129 6.94 15.67 -3.24
N THR A 130 6.61 16.81 -3.86
CA THR A 130 5.77 17.84 -3.22
C THR A 130 4.44 17.98 -3.97
N HIS A 131 3.43 18.54 -3.30
CA HIS A 131 2.15 18.81 -3.95
C HIS A 131 2.31 19.81 -5.11
N GLU A 132 3.18 20.80 -4.93
CA GLU A 132 3.50 21.85 -5.87
C GLU A 132 4.16 21.30 -7.13
N GLU A 133 5.03 20.30 -7.01
CA GLU A 133 5.59 19.57 -8.15
C GLU A 133 4.50 18.91 -9.00
N PHE A 134 3.52 18.27 -8.35
CA PHE A 134 2.37 17.70 -9.05
C PHE A 134 1.61 18.78 -9.81
N LEU A 135 1.27 19.89 -9.16
CA LEU A 135 0.54 20.99 -9.78
C LEU A 135 1.31 21.60 -10.96
N THR A 136 2.62 21.77 -10.81
CA THR A 136 3.50 22.30 -11.87
C THR A 136 3.53 21.37 -13.08
N ALA A 137 3.74 20.07 -12.86
CA ALA A 137 3.73 19.07 -13.93
C ALA A 137 2.38 19.03 -14.66
N ILE A 138 1.26 19.13 -13.93
CA ILE A 138 -0.09 19.17 -14.52
C ILE A 138 -0.30 20.43 -15.36
N ALA A 139 0.17 21.60 -14.87
CA ALA A 139 0.08 22.86 -15.60
C ALA A 139 0.90 22.82 -16.90
N ASP A 140 2.12 22.27 -16.85
CA ASP A 140 3.00 22.09 -18.01
C ASP A 140 2.41 21.15 -19.05
N LEU A 141 1.77 20.06 -18.62
CA LEU A 141 1.06 19.13 -19.51
C LEU A 141 -0.16 19.80 -20.18
N LYS A 142 -0.87 20.68 -19.47
CA LYS A 142 -2.02 21.42 -20.01
C LYS A 142 -1.61 22.52 -20.99
N SER A 143 -0.48 23.19 -20.74
CA SER A 143 0.00 24.30 -21.57
C SER A 143 0.72 23.84 -22.85
N THR A 144 1.15 22.58 -22.88
CA THR A 144 1.93 22.04 -24.00
C THR A 144 1.06 21.70 -25.22
N ALA A 145 1.37 22.32 -26.37
CA ALA A 145 0.68 22.07 -27.63
C ALA A 145 1.16 20.82 -28.41
N THR A 146 2.34 20.25 -28.08
CA THR A 146 2.93 19.15 -28.86
C THR A 146 2.90 17.81 -28.12
N LYS A 147 2.54 16.74 -28.84
CA LYS A 147 2.57 15.37 -28.30
C LYS A 147 3.97 14.95 -27.83
N GLY A 148 5.03 15.42 -28.49
CA GLY A 148 6.42 15.11 -28.14
C GLY A 148 6.81 15.67 -26.78
N ARG A 149 6.54 16.97 -26.55
CA ARG A 149 6.86 17.61 -25.26
C ARG A 149 5.98 17.08 -24.13
N ASN A 150 4.70 16.77 -24.40
CA ASN A 150 3.83 16.11 -23.42
C ASN A 150 4.41 14.76 -22.95
N LYS A 151 4.91 13.94 -23.88
CA LYS A 151 5.57 12.68 -23.53
C LYS A 151 6.85 12.89 -22.71
N GLN A 152 7.61 13.94 -23.01
CA GLN A 152 8.84 14.25 -22.29
C GLN A 152 8.56 14.71 -20.86
N ILE A 153 7.63 15.66 -20.67
CA ILE A 153 7.20 16.13 -19.34
C ILE A 153 6.72 14.94 -18.53
N ALA A 154 5.78 14.16 -19.06
CA ALA A 154 5.24 13.02 -18.34
C ALA A 154 6.29 11.94 -18.02
N LYS A 155 7.32 11.78 -18.87
CA LYS A 155 8.43 10.86 -18.61
C LYS A 155 9.32 11.36 -17.47
N LEU A 156 9.60 12.66 -17.42
CA LEU A 156 10.54 13.25 -16.46
C LEU A 156 9.91 13.56 -15.10
N SER A 157 8.62 13.87 -15.06
CA SER A 157 7.89 14.09 -13.80
C SER A 157 7.31 12.82 -13.19
N GLY A 158 7.24 11.71 -13.95
CA GLY A 158 6.49 10.52 -13.55
C GLY A 158 4.97 10.69 -13.58
N ILE A 159 4.45 11.88 -13.90
CA ILE A 159 3.02 12.22 -13.88
C ILE A 159 2.48 12.24 -15.31
N ARG A 160 1.46 11.42 -15.60
CA ARG A 160 0.85 11.31 -16.92
C ARG A 160 -0.16 12.41 -17.19
N GLY A 161 -0.79 12.95 -16.15
CA GLY A 161 -1.77 14.00 -16.30
C GLY A 161 -2.49 14.34 -15.00
N GLN A 162 -3.68 14.90 -15.14
CA GLN A 162 -4.48 15.34 -14.01
C GLN A 162 -4.99 14.15 -13.18
N PRO A 163 -4.85 14.18 -11.84
CA PRO A 163 -5.42 13.19 -10.92
C PRO A 163 -6.95 13.12 -11.00
N ALA A 164 -7.53 11.98 -10.59
CA ALA A 164 -8.97 11.78 -10.59
C ALA A 164 -9.71 12.62 -9.52
N MET A 165 -9.03 12.97 -8.42
CA MET A 165 -9.59 13.82 -7.36
C MET A 165 -9.07 15.27 -7.47
N ASP A 166 -9.06 15.82 -8.69
CA ASP A 166 -8.53 17.16 -8.99
C ASP A 166 -9.32 18.32 -8.40
N ARG A 167 -10.58 18.08 -8.04
CA ARG A 167 -11.51 19.06 -7.46
C ARG A 167 -11.59 18.99 -5.93
N VAL A 168 -10.79 18.14 -5.30
CA VAL A 168 -10.78 17.96 -3.84
C VAL A 168 -9.56 18.67 -3.29
N SER A 169 -9.73 19.94 -2.90
CA SER A 169 -8.64 20.81 -2.43
C SER A 169 -8.01 20.35 -1.11
N SER A 170 -8.69 19.49 -0.34
CA SER A 170 -8.18 18.92 0.90
C SER A 170 -7.18 17.78 0.70
N ILE A 171 -7.00 17.29 -0.54
CA ILE A 171 -6.05 16.22 -0.86
C ILE A 171 -4.70 16.81 -1.26
N ASN A 172 -3.67 16.47 -0.50
CA ASN A 172 -2.28 16.67 -0.89
C ASN A 172 -1.81 15.44 -1.70
N TYR A 173 -1.56 15.61 -3.00
CA TYR A 173 -1.14 14.50 -3.87
C TYR A 173 0.13 13.74 -3.44
N ALA A 174 1.04 14.38 -2.70
CA ALA A 174 2.25 13.72 -2.21
C ALA A 174 2.00 13.02 -0.85
N ASN A 175 1.23 13.66 0.03
CA ASN A 175 1.16 13.26 1.44
C ASN A 175 -0.16 12.60 1.85
N SER A 176 -1.28 12.92 1.20
CA SER A 176 -2.60 12.35 1.53
C SER A 176 -2.82 10.94 0.97
N ILE A 177 -1.81 10.33 0.36
CA ILE A 177 -1.90 9.05 -0.35
C ILE A 177 -0.83 8.09 0.19
N PRO A 178 -0.96 7.62 1.44
CA PRO A 178 0.04 6.78 2.08
C PRO A 178 0.21 5.46 1.35
N TRP A 179 1.40 4.86 1.45
CA TRP A 179 1.61 3.44 1.16
C TRP A 179 0.71 2.60 2.06
N GLU A 180 -0.22 1.89 1.43
CA GLU A 180 -1.23 1.12 2.14
C GLU A 180 -0.56 -0.14 2.71
N TRP A 181 -0.63 -0.28 4.04
CA TRP A 181 0.19 -1.22 4.78
C TRP A 181 -0.17 -2.68 4.49
N MET A 182 -1.46 -3.00 4.33
CA MET A 182 -1.91 -4.36 4.06
C MET A 182 -1.34 -4.88 2.74
N HIS A 183 -1.55 -4.15 1.64
CA HIS A 183 -1.02 -4.51 0.33
C HIS A 183 0.51 -4.47 0.31
N LEU A 184 1.11 -3.42 0.88
CA LEU A 184 2.57 -3.25 0.85
C LEU A 184 3.28 -4.40 1.55
N PHE A 185 2.93 -4.69 2.79
CA PHE A 185 3.62 -5.71 3.57
C PHE A 185 3.09 -7.11 3.27
N LEU A 186 1.78 -7.30 3.33
CA LEU A 186 1.17 -8.65 3.38
C LEU A 186 0.99 -9.26 2.00
N GLU A 187 0.62 -8.48 1.00
CA GLU A 187 0.40 -8.99 -0.35
C GLU A 187 1.61 -8.85 -1.27
N ASN A 188 2.54 -7.95 -0.96
CA ASN A 188 3.72 -7.71 -1.80
C ASN A 188 5.04 -8.17 -1.15
N VAL A 189 5.44 -7.57 -0.03
CA VAL A 189 6.77 -7.83 0.56
C VAL A 189 6.89 -9.26 1.08
N ILE A 190 5.93 -9.74 1.88
CA ILE A 190 5.99 -11.09 2.46
C ILE A 190 6.01 -12.18 1.38
N PRO A 191 5.11 -12.18 0.37
CA PRO A 191 5.16 -13.17 -0.70
C PRO A 191 6.45 -13.09 -1.52
N THR A 192 7.00 -11.87 -1.70
CA THR A 192 8.30 -11.68 -2.35
C THR A 192 9.43 -12.34 -1.57
N LEU A 193 9.46 -12.18 -0.25
CA LEU A 193 10.44 -12.85 0.63
C LEU A 193 10.31 -14.37 0.56
N VAL A 194 9.10 -14.91 0.63
CA VAL A 194 8.89 -16.36 0.51
C VAL A 194 9.31 -16.88 -0.87
N ASN A 195 9.07 -16.12 -1.94
CA ASN A 195 9.57 -16.49 -3.27
C ASN A 195 11.10 -16.50 -3.33
N LEU A 196 11.78 -15.59 -2.64
CA LEU A 196 13.23 -15.59 -2.53
C LEU A 196 13.71 -16.81 -1.75
N TRP A 197 13.15 -17.08 -0.57
CA TRP A 197 13.57 -18.20 0.29
C TRP A 197 13.27 -19.58 -0.29
N THR A 198 12.42 -19.68 -1.31
CA THR A 198 12.02 -20.96 -1.93
C THR A 198 12.54 -21.12 -3.37
N GLY A 199 13.44 -20.23 -3.83
CA GLY A 199 14.02 -20.30 -5.18
C GLY A 199 13.02 -20.02 -6.32
N ASN A 200 11.85 -19.45 -6.00
CA ASN A 200 10.77 -19.17 -6.95
C ASN A 200 10.78 -17.72 -7.46
N PHE A 201 11.78 -16.91 -7.06
CA PHE A 201 11.81 -15.49 -7.38
C PHE A 201 12.37 -15.22 -8.79
N LYS A 202 11.47 -15.01 -9.76
CA LYS A 202 11.78 -14.48 -11.11
C LYS A 202 12.93 -15.23 -11.84
N GLY A 203 13.11 -16.53 -11.56
CA GLY A 203 14.19 -17.35 -12.13
C GLY A 203 15.59 -16.90 -11.71
N LYS A 204 15.73 -16.28 -10.53
CA LYS A 204 17.00 -15.85 -9.95
C LYS A 204 17.42 -16.82 -8.85
N ASP A 205 18.70 -17.18 -8.86
CA ASP A 205 19.34 -17.94 -7.79
C ASP A 205 19.65 -17.05 -6.59
N THR A 206 20.50 -17.52 -5.68
CA THR A 206 20.94 -16.76 -4.50
C THR A 206 22.15 -15.86 -4.73
N GLY A 207 22.76 -15.85 -5.93
CA GLY A 207 23.97 -15.09 -6.21
C GLY A 207 25.12 -15.45 -5.26
N ALA A 208 25.73 -14.45 -4.63
CA ALA A 208 26.78 -14.62 -3.61
C ALA A 208 26.24 -15.00 -2.21
N GLU A 209 24.93 -15.10 -2.05
CA GLU A 209 24.24 -15.38 -0.80
C GLU A 209 23.69 -16.81 -0.78
N ASN A 210 23.08 -17.22 0.33
CA ASN A 210 22.52 -18.57 0.50
C ASN A 210 21.30 -18.56 1.44
N TYR A 211 20.30 -17.76 1.06
CA TYR A 211 19.06 -17.55 1.81
C TYR A 211 17.95 -18.56 1.47
N GLU A 212 18.19 -19.50 0.54
CA GLU A 212 17.19 -20.49 0.13
C GLU A 212 17.11 -21.65 1.12
N PHE A 213 15.88 -22.07 1.42
CA PHE A 213 15.62 -23.32 2.11
C PHE A 213 15.79 -24.49 1.15
N THR A 214 16.32 -25.59 1.68
CA THR A 214 16.23 -26.86 0.96
C THR A 214 14.77 -27.34 0.92
N PRO A 215 14.34 -28.08 -0.13
CA PRO A 215 12.93 -28.47 -0.29
C PRO A 215 12.33 -29.17 0.93
N HIS A 216 13.05 -30.13 1.53
CA HIS A 216 12.57 -30.86 2.71
C HIS A 216 12.37 -29.98 3.95
N ILE A 217 13.16 -28.91 4.11
CA ILE A 217 12.98 -27.94 5.21
C ILE A 217 11.70 -27.15 4.98
N TRP A 218 11.46 -26.70 3.75
CA TRP A 218 10.27 -25.93 3.40
C TRP A 218 8.99 -26.76 3.50
N GLU A 219 9.01 -28.00 3.01
CA GLU A 219 7.92 -28.97 3.20
C GLU A 219 7.57 -29.14 4.68
N LYS A 220 8.60 -29.28 5.54
CA LYS A 220 8.40 -29.41 6.99
C LYS A 220 7.78 -28.16 7.62
N ILE A 221 8.23 -26.96 7.22
CA ILE A 221 7.62 -25.69 7.66
C ILE A 221 6.14 -25.64 7.26
N GLY A 222 5.80 -26.17 6.08
CA GLY A 222 4.43 -26.30 5.60
C GLY A 222 3.54 -27.18 6.47
N GLU A 223 4.04 -28.36 6.85
CA GLU A 223 3.36 -29.25 7.79
C GLU A 223 3.17 -28.62 9.17
N GLU A 224 4.23 -28.01 9.72
CA GLU A 224 4.21 -27.38 11.03
C GLU A 224 3.28 -26.15 11.06
N THR A 225 3.12 -25.44 9.94
CA THR A 225 2.14 -24.35 9.81
C THR A 225 0.71 -24.85 10.02
N VAL A 226 0.34 -25.94 9.34
CA VAL A 226 -1.00 -26.52 9.47
C VAL A 226 -1.22 -27.07 10.88
N ASP A 227 -0.20 -27.70 11.45
CA ASP A 227 -0.30 -28.28 12.79
C ASP A 227 -0.47 -27.20 13.86
N ALA A 228 0.32 -26.12 13.79
CA ALA A 228 0.27 -25.03 14.76
C ALA A 228 -1.11 -24.35 14.83
N VAL A 229 -1.79 -24.16 13.69
CA VAL A 229 -3.06 -23.42 13.64
C VAL A 229 -4.23 -24.22 14.22
N LYS A 230 -4.12 -25.54 14.36
CA LYS A 230 -5.18 -26.37 15.00
C LYS A 230 -5.46 -25.97 16.45
N ASP A 231 -4.44 -25.47 17.13
CA ASP A 231 -4.50 -25.10 18.54
C ASP A 231 -4.74 -23.59 18.75
N ILE A 232 -4.85 -22.81 17.66
CA ILE A 232 -5.09 -21.36 17.71
C ILE A 232 -6.59 -21.09 17.57
N PRO A 233 -7.21 -20.31 18.47
CA PRO A 233 -8.62 -19.98 18.35
C PRO A 233 -8.93 -19.23 17.05
N ALA A 234 -10.04 -19.58 16.40
CA ALA A 234 -10.49 -18.97 15.14
C ALA A 234 -10.74 -17.45 15.22
N ALA A 235 -10.81 -16.87 16.42
CA ALA A 235 -10.87 -15.43 16.63
C ALA A 235 -9.56 -14.70 16.29
N PHE A 236 -8.43 -15.42 16.18
CA PHE A 236 -7.12 -14.86 15.87
C PHE A 236 -6.69 -15.09 14.43
N VAL A 237 -7.02 -16.25 13.86
CA VAL A 237 -6.69 -16.61 12.48
C VAL A 237 -7.64 -17.69 12.00
N GLN A 238 -7.99 -17.63 10.72
CA GLN A 238 -8.65 -18.75 10.04
C GLN A 238 -7.69 -19.94 9.86
N VAL A 239 -8.21 -21.09 9.45
CA VAL A 239 -7.38 -22.25 9.15
C VAL A 239 -6.38 -21.88 8.05
N LEU A 240 -5.09 -22.01 8.35
CA LEU A 240 -4.02 -21.82 7.36
C LEU A 240 -3.71 -23.14 6.65
N GLY A 241 -3.65 -23.08 5.32
CA GLY A 241 -3.21 -24.19 4.50
C GLY A 241 -1.71 -24.44 4.61
N ASN A 242 -1.26 -25.56 4.03
CA ASN A 242 0.16 -25.87 3.93
C ASN A 242 0.82 -24.90 2.93
N ILE A 243 1.57 -23.93 3.47
CA ILE A 243 2.25 -22.88 2.69
C ILE A 243 3.27 -23.43 1.68
N ALA A 244 3.76 -24.66 1.86
CA ALA A 244 4.68 -25.30 0.93
C ALA A 244 3.98 -25.95 -0.26
N LEU A 245 2.71 -26.37 -0.11
CA LEU A 245 1.94 -27.03 -1.17
C LEU A 245 1.14 -26.04 -2.00
N ASP A 246 0.40 -25.15 -1.34
CA ASP A 246 -0.44 -24.17 -2.00
C ASP A 246 -0.51 -22.87 -1.21
N ARG A 247 -0.26 -21.77 -1.93
CA ARG A 247 -0.28 -20.40 -1.41
C ARG A 247 -1.46 -19.59 -1.95
N SER A 248 -2.28 -20.17 -2.83
CA SER A 248 -3.42 -19.47 -3.46
C SER A 248 -4.52 -19.08 -2.47
N SER A 249 -4.60 -19.80 -1.35
CA SER A 249 -5.52 -19.51 -0.24
C SER A 249 -4.99 -18.49 0.78
N PHE A 250 -3.73 -18.06 0.65
CA PHE A 250 -3.16 -17.06 1.54
C PHE A 250 -3.58 -15.66 1.07
N ILE A 251 -4.62 -15.14 1.72
CA ILE A 251 -5.02 -13.73 1.66
C ILE A 251 -4.13 -12.87 2.57
N ALA A 252 -4.32 -11.55 2.55
CA ALA A 252 -3.55 -10.61 3.37
C ALA A 252 -3.52 -11.00 4.87
N GLU A 253 -4.67 -11.31 5.47
CA GLU A 253 -4.75 -11.76 6.87
C GLU A 253 -3.88 -13.02 7.12
N SER A 254 -3.98 -14.03 6.25
CA SER A 254 -3.20 -15.27 6.33
C SER A 254 -1.70 -15.01 6.25
N TRP A 255 -1.26 -14.17 5.31
CA TRP A 255 0.14 -13.77 5.18
C TRP A 255 0.64 -13.01 6.40
N GLY A 256 -0.15 -12.05 6.88
CA GLY A 256 0.19 -11.26 8.06
C GLY A 256 0.30 -12.11 9.31
N PHE A 257 -0.68 -12.98 9.56
CA PHE A 257 -0.65 -13.85 10.73
C PHE A 257 0.53 -14.82 10.69
N TRP A 258 0.72 -15.50 9.55
CA TRP A 258 1.83 -16.43 9.38
C TRP A 258 3.17 -15.73 9.59
N PHE A 259 3.41 -14.59 8.95
CA PHE A 259 4.70 -13.91 9.01
C PHE A 259 5.00 -13.29 10.39
N VAL A 260 3.99 -12.70 11.04
CA VAL A 260 4.20 -11.96 12.29
C VAL A 260 4.24 -12.88 13.52
N TYR A 261 3.51 -14.00 13.49
CA TYR A 261 3.34 -14.88 14.65
C TYR A 261 3.94 -16.28 14.48
N LEU A 262 3.84 -16.89 13.30
CA LEU A 262 4.33 -18.26 13.08
C LEU A 262 5.78 -18.29 12.59
N ALA A 263 6.13 -17.50 11.58
CA ALA A 263 7.45 -17.51 10.95
C ALA A 263 8.63 -17.28 11.94
N PRO A 264 8.56 -16.42 12.97
CA PRO A 264 9.62 -16.29 13.96
C PRO A 264 9.91 -17.58 14.72
N ILE A 265 8.91 -18.45 14.86
CA ILE A 265 9.01 -19.74 15.55
C ILE A 265 9.44 -20.81 14.55
N LEU A 266 8.71 -20.94 13.44
CA LEU A 266 8.90 -21.98 12.43
C LEU A 266 10.24 -21.86 11.70
N LEU A 267 10.70 -20.64 11.42
CA LEU A 267 11.93 -20.39 10.66
C LEU A 267 13.18 -20.32 11.54
N ARG A 268 13.03 -20.48 12.86
CA ARG A 268 14.16 -20.42 13.80
C ARG A 268 15.17 -21.53 13.50
N ASN A 269 16.43 -21.14 13.30
CA ASN A 269 17.53 -22.05 12.93
C ASN A 269 17.28 -22.86 11.64
N LYS A 270 16.40 -22.40 10.73
CA LYS A 270 16.14 -23.07 9.46
C LYS A 270 16.97 -22.52 8.30
N PHE A 271 17.32 -21.24 8.36
CA PHE A 271 18.21 -20.63 7.37
C PHE A 271 19.65 -21.12 7.56
N GLN A 272 20.39 -21.25 6.46
CA GLN A 272 21.79 -21.65 6.50
C GLN A 272 22.68 -20.58 7.17
N GLY A 273 22.30 -19.30 7.05
CA GLY A 273 22.91 -18.19 7.75
C GLY A 273 21.93 -17.51 8.72
N PRO A 274 22.35 -17.19 9.97
CA PRO A 274 21.46 -16.54 10.96
C PRO A 274 21.00 -15.15 10.52
N LYS A 275 21.81 -14.44 9.72
CA LYS A 275 21.52 -13.09 9.25
C LYS A 275 20.19 -12.95 8.52
N TYR A 276 19.72 -13.98 7.80
CA TYR A 276 18.44 -13.93 7.08
C TYR A 276 17.25 -14.08 8.03
N TYR A 277 17.41 -14.92 9.07
CA TYR A 277 16.44 -15.03 10.15
C TYR A 277 16.35 -13.70 10.91
N ASP A 278 17.49 -13.13 11.30
CA ASP A 278 17.55 -11.87 12.04
C ASP A 278 16.94 -10.72 11.23
N HIS A 279 17.19 -10.68 9.92
CA HIS A 279 16.58 -9.73 8.97
C HIS A 279 15.06 -9.90 8.85
N MET A 280 14.56 -11.14 8.80
CA MET A 280 13.12 -11.39 8.82
C MET A 280 12.49 -10.94 10.15
N VAL A 281 13.11 -11.30 11.29
CA VAL A 281 12.61 -10.98 12.61
C VAL A 281 12.64 -9.48 12.89
N SER A 282 13.62 -8.73 12.36
CA SER A 282 13.63 -7.27 12.48
C SER A 282 12.45 -6.65 11.74
N LEU A 283 12.06 -7.15 10.56
CA LEU A 283 10.82 -6.72 9.90
C LEU A 283 9.59 -7.01 10.75
N VAL A 284 9.50 -8.20 11.36
CA VAL A 284 8.38 -8.56 12.23
C VAL A 284 8.27 -7.60 13.42
N ARG A 285 9.39 -7.20 14.03
CA ARG A 285 9.41 -6.18 15.10
C ARG A 285 8.85 -4.85 14.60
N LEU A 286 9.34 -4.36 13.46
CA LEU A 286 8.89 -3.09 12.88
C LEU A 286 7.39 -3.14 12.52
N MET A 287 6.92 -4.23 11.92
CA MET A 287 5.52 -4.44 11.61
C MET A 287 4.63 -4.38 12.86
N LYS A 288 5.05 -5.01 13.97
CA LYS A 288 4.35 -4.94 15.25
C LYS A 288 4.32 -3.53 15.84
N LEU A 289 5.38 -2.75 15.63
CA LEU A 289 5.43 -1.35 16.04
C LEU A 289 4.40 -0.52 15.27
N MET A 290 4.40 -0.63 13.94
CA MET A 290 3.53 0.14 13.04
C MET A 290 2.03 -0.08 13.27
N VAL A 291 1.60 -1.28 13.68
CA VAL A 291 0.18 -1.62 13.89
C VAL A 291 -0.36 -1.23 15.26
N LYS A 292 0.45 -0.58 16.12
CA LYS A 292 -0.04 -0.07 17.40
C LYS A 292 -1.19 0.92 17.19
N PHE A 293 -2.14 0.91 18.11
CA PHE A 293 -3.27 1.84 18.08
C PHE A 293 -2.81 3.30 18.22
N GLN A 294 -1.79 3.53 19.05
CA GLN A 294 -1.13 4.81 19.25
C GLN A 294 0.38 4.62 19.10
N LEU A 295 1.02 5.56 18.43
CA LEU A 295 2.46 5.61 18.18
C LEU A 295 3.04 6.88 18.78
N GLN A 296 4.17 6.75 19.47
CA GLN A 296 4.97 7.88 19.93
C GLN A 296 5.95 8.33 18.84
N ALA A 297 6.46 9.56 18.94
CA ALA A 297 7.38 10.11 17.94
C ALA A 297 8.67 9.29 17.81
N ASP A 298 9.25 8.87 18.93
CA ASP A 298 10.45 8.01 18.99
C ASP A 298 10.21 6.62 18.39
N GLU A 299 9.00 6.08 18.52
CA GLU A 299 8.61 4.82 17.85
C GLU A 299 8.52 4.98 16.33
N ILE A 300 8.11 6.17 15.85
CA ILE A 300 8.10 6.47 14.42
C ILE A 300 9.53 6.66 13.90
N ASP A 301 10.41 7.29 14.68
CA ASP A 301 11.83 7.43 14.37
C ASP A 301 12.54 6.06 14.35
N GLU A 302 12.23 5.17 15.31
CA GLU A 302 12.68 3.77 15.29
C GLU A 302 12.20 3.05 14.02
N THR A 303 10.94 3.29 13.62
CA THR A 303 10.37 2.69 12.41
C THR A 303 11.12 3.14 11.16
N GLU A 304 11.41 4.43 11.04
CA GLU A 304 12.13 5.01 9.90
C GLU A 304 13.53 4.41 9.77
N GLU A 305 14.33 4.51 10.83
CA GLU A 305 15.71 4.03 10.83
C GLU A 305 15.76 2.51 10.66
N GLY A 306 14.85 1.77 11.30
CA GLY A 306 14.75 0.32 11.14
C GLY A 306 14.40 -0.11 9.72
N LEU A 307 13.49 0.59 9.03
CA LEU A 307 13.13 0.29 7.64
C LEU A 307 14.26 0.64 6.67
N ILE A 308 15.00 1.72 6.93
CA ILE A 308 16.20 2.06 6.17
C ILE A 308 17.23 0.93 6.26
N GLN A 309 17.59 0.52 7.47
CA GLN A 309 18.53 -0.59 7.69
C GLN A 309 18.03 -1.90 7.06
N TRP A 310 16.72 -2.13 7.09
CA TRP A 310 16.12 -3.34 6.52
C TRP A 310 16.20 -3.38 4.99
N VAL A 311 15.98 -2.25 4.32
CA VAL A 311 15.98 -2.15 2.84
C VAL A 311 17.40 -2.22 2.26
N GLU A 312 18.42 -1.74 2.98
CA GLU A 312 19.83 -1.76 2.55
C GLU A 312 20.45 -3.19 2.44
N PHE A 313 19.65 -4.25 2.65
CA PHE A 313 20.13 -5.62 2.82
C PHE A 313 20.26 -6.48 1.54
N TYR A 314 20.87 -7.67 1.72
CA TYR A 314 21.61 -8.50 0.77
C TYR A 314 20.89 -9.14 -0.43
N TYR A 315 19.62 -8.86 -0.74
CA TYR A 315 18.97 -9.55 -1.87
C TYR A 315 19.44 -9.03 -3.23
N TYR A 316 19.76 -7.73 -3.33
CA TYR A 316 20.21 -7.09 -4.57
C TYR A 316 21.70 -7.33 -4.89
N GLN A 317 22.56 -7.38 -3.88
CA GLN A 317 24.01 -7.64 -4.00
C GLN A 317 24.77 -6.69 -4.94
N TYR A 318 24.17 -5.54 -5.31
CA TYR A 318 24.73 -4.60 -6.28
C TYR A 318 25.08 -5.27 -7.62
N ASP A 319 24.30 -6.29 -8.00
CA ASP A 319 24.41 -7.03 -9.25
C ASP A 319 23.24 -6.68 -10.17
N GLU A 320 23.55 -6.27 -11.41
CA GLU A 320 22.56 -5.93 -12.42
C GLU A 320 21.63 -7.10 -12.76
N ALA A 321 22.13 -8.34 -12.74
CA ALA A 321 21.31 -9.52 -12.96
C ALA A 321 20.24 -9.69 -11.87
N ARG A 322 20.46 -9.11 -10.70
CA ARG A 322 19.60 -9.18 -9.51
C ARG A 322 18.79 -7.90 -9.27
N LEU A 323 18.91 -6.90 -10.14
CA LEU A 323 18.08 -5.68 -10.12
C LEU A 323 16.57 -5.94 -9.98
N PRO A 324 15.99 -7.04 -10.50
CA PRO A 324 14.58 -7.37 -10.25
C PRO A 324 14.18 -7.57 -8.79
N ALA A 325 15.14 -7.73 -7.86
CA ALA A 325 14.93 -7.78 -6.41
C ALA A 325 14.64 -6.39 -5.81
N CYS A 326 15.07 -5.29 -6.46
CA CYS A 326 14.78 -3.90 -6.08
C CYS A 326 13.36 -3.50 -6.52
N THR A 327 12.37 -4.25 -6.03
CA THR A 327 10.97 -4.04 -6.40
C THR A 327 10.45 -2.72 -5.80
N LEU A 328 9.45 -2.14 -6.47
CA LEU A 328 8.82 -0.92 -5.96
C LEU A 328 8.20 -1.10 -4.55
N PRO A 329 7.55 -2.23 -4.19
CA PRO A 329 7.13 -2.46 -2.82
C PRO A 329 8.27 -2.41 -1.79
N ILE A 330 9.44 -2.99 -2.09
CA ILE A 330 10.59 -2.93 -1.17
C ILE A 330 11.05 -1.47 -0.99
N HIS A 331 11.11 -0.68 -2.07
CA HIS A 331 11.39 0.75 -1.97
C HIS A 331 10.29 1.52 -1.21
N GLY A 332 9.03 1.14 -1.38
CA GLY A 332 7.87 1.73 -0.71
C GLY A 332 7.98 1.74 0.82
N LEU A 333 8.69 0.76 1.39
CA LEU A 333 8.97 0.68 2.82
C LEU A 333 9.63 1.96 3.37
N LEU A 334 10.51 2.60 2.60
CA LEU A 334 11.24 3.81 3.02
C LEU A 334 10.31 5.01 3.26
N HIS A 335 9.07 4.97 2.76
CA HIS A 335 8.11 6.07 2.88
C HIS A 335 7.11 5.88 4.01
N VAL A 336 7.08 4.70 4.66
CA VAL A 336 6.05 4.34 5.64
C VAL A 336 6.09 5.24 6.87
N ALA A 337 7.28 5.54 7.40
CA ALA A 337 7.40 6.41 8.58
C ALA A 337 6.89 7.83 8.29
N ALA A 338 7.29 8.42 7.14
CA ALA A 338 6.77 9.71 6.70
C ALA A 338 5.24 9.68 6.51
N ASN A 339 4.70 8.60 5.97
CA ASN A 339 3.25 8.40 5.85
C ASN A 339 2.56 8.33 7.21
N ILE A 340 3.15 7.67 8.21
CA ILE A 340 2.59 7.63 9.57
C ILE A 340 2.59 9.04 10.19
N ARG A 341 3.67 9.82 10.04
CA ARG A 341 3.74 11.19 10.54
C ARG A 341 2.65 12.09 9.95
N PHE A 342 2.28 11.88 8.69
CA PHE A 342 1.28 12.70 8.01
C PHE A 342 -0.17 12.18 8.16
N CYS A 343 -0.36 10.86 8.08
CA CYS A 343 -1.68 10.22 7.97
C CYS A 343 -2.15 9.57 9.29
N GLY A 344 -1.28 9.50 10.28
CA GLY A 344 -1.49 8.75 11.51
C GLY A 344 -1.10 7.28 11.41
N PRO A 345 -1.36 6.49 12.46
CA PRO A 345 -1.02 5.07 12.50
C PRO A 345 -1.58 4.30 11.31
N VAL A 346 -0.89 3.23 10.87
CA VAL A 346 -1.22 2.56 9.59
C VAL A 346 -2.67 2.06 9.52
N TRP A 347 -3.27 1.72 10.67
CA TRP A 347 -4.67 1.29 10.77
C TRP A 347 -5.69 2.35 10.36
N THR A 348 -5.33 3.63 10.34
CA THR A 348 -6.24 4.71 9.90
C THR A 348 -6.40 4.76 8.38
N SER A 349 -5.49 4.12 7.64
CA SER A 349 -5.41 4.18 6.18
C SER A 349 -5.46 2.81 5.52
N TRP A 350 -5.43 1.72 6.29
CA TRP A 350 -5.43 0.38 5.74
C TRP A 350 -6.78 -0.04 5.14
N THR A 351 -6.78 -1.10 4.32
CA THR A 351 -7.96 -1.47 3.52
C THR A 351 -8.64 -2.79 3.89
N PHE A 352 -8.28 -3.40 5.03
CA PHE A 352 -8.91 -4.63 5.56
C PHE A 352 -10.44 -4.58 5.72
N ALA A 353 -11.03 -3.40 5.88
CA ALA A 353 -12.48 -3.27 5.99
C ALA A 353 -13.19 -3.26 4.62
N MET A 354 -12.45 -3.11 3.53
CA MET A 354 -12.97 -3.00 2.17
C MET A 354 -12.75 -4.26 1.32
N GLU A 355 -11.80 -5.10 1.73
CA GLU A 355 -11.32 -6.31 1.05
C GLU A 355 -11.22 -7.44 2.07
#